data_AF-D7DRC2-F1
#
_entry.id   AF-D7DRC2-F1
#
_cell.length_a   1.000
_cell.length_b   1.000
_cell.length_c   1.000
_cell.angle_alpha   90.00
_cell.angle_beta   90.00
_cell.angle_gamma   90.00
#
_symmetry.space_group_name_H-M   'P 1'
#
loop_
_entity.id
_entity.type
_entity.pdbx_description
1 polymer ?
#
loop_
_entity_poly.entity_id
_entity_poly.type
_entity_poly.pdbx_seq_one_letter_code
_entity_poly.pdbx_strand_id
1 'polypeptide(L)'
;MKTKLCLIIGLLGIVLISGCTSNKISISGSDTERTVSGQNLDIEISGIDNHIVVAKGSTVNSISISGIDNIVEIPEGQTPYIDHSGIDVQIIYY
;
A
#
# COMPACT_ATOMS: atom_id res chain seq x y z
N MET A 1 -20.19 -5.06 -17.74
CA MET A 1 -19.29 -4.58 -16.68
C MET A 1 -18.02 -4.05 -17.35
N LYS A 2 -17.71 -2.76 -17.24
CA LYS A 2 -16.51 -2.17 -17.84
C LYS A 2 -15.37 -2.29 -16.81
N THR A 3 -14.51 -3.28 -16.95
CA THR A 3 -13.22 -3.33 -16.24
C THR A 3 -12.34 -2.21 -16.80
N LYS A 4 -12.10 -1.18 -16.00
CA LYS A 4 -11.09 -0.16 -16.34
C LYS A 4 -9.71 -0.73 -16.02
N LEU A 5 -8.84 -0.71 -17.02
CA LEU A 5 -7.46 -1.18 -16.95
C LEU A 5 -6.68 -0.34 -15.92
N CYS A 6 -6.09 -1.00 -14.92
CA CYS A 6 -5.20 -0.36 -13.96
C CYS A 6 -3.80 -0.28 -14.59
N LEU A 7 -3.31 0.94 -14.83
CA LEU A 7 -1.98 1.15 -15.40
C LEU A 7 -0.96 1.22 -14.26
N ILE A 8 -0.23 0.12 -14.04
CA ILE A 8 0.91 0.08 -13.11
C ILE A 8 2.13 0.60 -13.87
N ILE A 9 2.45 1.90 -13.75
CA ILE A 9 3.66 2.48 -14.37
C ILE A 9 4.86 2.22 -13.45
N GLY A 10 5.42 1.01 -13.53
CA GLY A 10 6.56 0.60 -12.70
C GLY A 10 7.93 1.03 -13.22
N LEU A 11 8.14 2.30 -13.61
CA LEU A 11 9.45 2.76 -14.09
C LEU A 11 10.28 3.53 -13.04
N LEU A 12 9.67 4.09 -11.98
CA LEU A 12 10.37 5.01 -11.04
C LEU A 12 9.79 5.01 -9.62
N GLY A 13 9.55 3.86 -8.98
CA GLY A 13 9.12 3.87 -7.56
C GLY A 13 7.65 4.21 -7.31
N ILE A 14 6.96 4.97 -8.16
CA ILE A 14 5.59 5.47 -7.87
C ILE A 14 4.52 4.57 -8.52
N VAL A 15 3.61 4.00 -7.72
CA VAL A 15 2.42 3.27 -8.22
C VAL A 15 1.21 4.20 -8.12
N LEU A 16 0.78 4.75 -9.25
CA LEU A 16 -0.38 5.63 -9.33
C LEU A 16 -1.63 4.82 -9.72
N ILE A 17 -2.57 4.62 -8.79
CA ILE A 17 -3.86 3.97 -9.08
C ILE A 17 -4.92 5.05 -9.24
N SER A 18 -5.21 5.45 -10.48
CA SER A 18 -6.27 6.41 -10.79
C SER A 18 -7.41 5.74 -11.57
N GLY A 19 -8.66 5.92 -11.12
CA GLY A 19 -9.86 5.54 -11.87
C GLY A 19 -10.38 4.11 -11.64
N CYS A 20 -9.96 3.43 -10.59
CA CYS A 20 -10.43 2.11 -10.22
C CYS A 20 -11.70 2.17 -9.35
N THR A 21 -12.68 1.31 -9.62
CA THR A 21 -13.81 1.07 -8.68
C THR A 21 -13.40 0.21 -7.49
N SER A 22 -12.26 -0.50 -7.57
CA SER A 22 -11.66 -1.22 -6.44
C SER A 22 -10.40 -0.50 -6.00
N ASN A 23 -10.39 0.00 -4.77
CA ASN A 23 -9.24 0.70 -4.17
C ASN A 23 -8.18 -0.27 -3.64
N LYS A 24 -8.09 -1.47 -4.25
CA LYS A 24 -7.16 -2.52 -3.84
C LYS A 24 -5.79 -2.27 -4.47
N ILE A 25 -4.76 -2.28 -3.65
CA ILE A 25 -3.35 -2.13 -4.03
C ILE A 25 -2.63 -3.41 -3.59
N SER A 26 -1.93 -4.06 -4.51
CA SER A 26 -1.07 -5.21 -4.17
C SER A 26 0.37 -4.86 -4.49
N ILE A 27 1.24 -5.01 -3.49
CA ILE A 27 2.66 -4.71 -3.56
C ILE A 27 3.44 -5.99 -3.25
N SER A 28 4.27 -6.38 -4.21
CA SER A 28 5.14 -7.55 -4.13
C SER A 28 6.48 -7.23 -4.79
N GLY A 29 7.46 -8.10 -4.56
CA GLY A 29 8.85 -7.89 -4.98
C GLY A 29 9.79 -7.75 -3.77
N SER A 30 11.01 -7.29 -4.03
CA SER A 30 12.00 -7.00 -3.00
C SER A 30 12.58 -5.61 -3.20
N ASP A 31 13.04 -4.98 -2.11
CA ASP A 31 13.75 -3.70 -2.12
C ASP A 31 12.97 -2.59 -2.85
N THR A 32 11.69 -2.41 -2.49
CA THR A 32 10.84 -1.40 -3.13
C THR A 32 10.41 -0.29 -2.19
N GLU A 33 10.52 0.94 -2.66
CA GLU A 33 9.94 2.11 -2.01
C GLU A 33 8.76 2.61 -2.85
N ARG A 34 7.56 2.70 -2.26
CA ARG A 34 6.33 3.08 -2.96
C ARG A 34 5.54 4.11 -2.17
N THR A 35 5.12 5.19 -2.82
CA THR A 35 4.07 6.06 -2.28
C THR A 35 2.71 5.69 -2.88
N VAL A 36 1.72 5.47 -2.03
CA VAL A 36 0.35 5.16 -2.44
C VAL A 36 -0.60 6.31 -2.11
N SER A 37 -1.56 6.57 -2.99
CA SER A 37 -2.58 7.59 -2.79
C SER A 37 -3.94 7.16 -3.37
N GLY A 38 -5.01 7.73 -2.83
CA GLY A 38 -6.40 7.36 -3.10
C GLY A 38 -7.28 7.48 -1.85
N GLN A 39 -8.56 7.09 -1.98
CA GLN A 39 -9.53 7.05 -0.88
C GLN A 39 -9.96 5.60 -0.64
N ASN A 40 -10.27 5.25 0.61
CA ASN A 40 -10.75 3.92 1.01
C ASN A 40 -9.85 2.79 0.48
N LEU A 41 -8.52 2.94 0.63
CA LEU A 41 -7.52 2.01 0.11
C LEU A 41 -7.51 0.69 0.89
N ASP A 42 -7.39 -0.42 0.16
CA ASP A 42 -7.12 -1.76 0.72
C ASP A 42 -5.74 -2.20 0.22
N ILE A 43 -4.74 -2.27 1.10
CA ILE A 43 -3.34 -2.49 0.73
C ILE A 43 -2.94 -3.93 1.11
N GLU A 44 -2.30 -4.65 0.19
CA GLU A 44 -1.78 -5.99 0.41
C GLU A 44 -0.28 -6.02 0.08
N ILE A 45 0.55 -6.44 1.03
CA ILE A 45 2.01 -6.46 0.93
C ILE A 45 2.51 -7.89 1.19
N SER A 46 3.17 -8.50 0.21
CA SER A 46 3.69 -9.88 0.31
C SER A 46 5.18 -10.00 -0.03
N GLY A 47 5.85 -8.88 -0.32
CA GLY A 47 7.26 -8.82 -0.67
C GLY A 47 8.22 -8.81 0.52
N ILE A 48 9.51 -8.66 0.23
CA ILE A 48 10.59 -8.54 1.23
C ILE A 48 11.18 -7.12 1.17
N ASP A 49 11.59 -6.52 2.28
CA ASP A 49 12.29 -5.23 2.29
C ASP A 49 11.54 -4.12 1.52
N ASN A 50 10.25 -3.94 1.81
CA ASN A 50 9.47 -2.87 1.17
C ASN A 50 9.15 -1.74 2.13
N HIS A 51 9.26 -0.51 1.63
CA HIS A 51 8.91 0.70 2.36
C HIS A 51 7.77 1.42 1.65
N ILE A 52 6.60 1.41 2.28
CA ILE A 52 5.36 1.92 1.71
C ILE A 52 4.91 3.16 2.46
N VAL A 53 4.74 4.27 1.76
CA VAL A 53 4.28 5.54 2.33
C VAL A 53 2.89 5.86 1.81
N VAL A 54 1.91 5.99 2.71
CA VAL A 54 0.57 6.46 2.37
C VAL A 54 0.60 7.99 2.31
N ALA A 55 0.23 8.58 1.17
CA ALA A 55 0.24 10.03 0.99
C ALA A 55 -0.74 10.76 1.94
N LYS A 56 -0.39 11.98 2.37
CA LYS A 56 -1.33 12.84 3.12
C LYS A 56 -2.58 13.14 2.30
N GLY A 57 -3.74 13.11 2.96
CA GLY A 57 -5.06 13.29 2.32
C GLY A 57 -5.65 12.01 1.74
N SER A 58 -4.92 10.89 1.78
CA SER A 58 -5.47 9.56 1.51
C SER A 58 -6.17 8.96 2.73
N THR A 59 -7.08 8.03 2.46
CA THR A 59 -7.77 7.23 3.49
C THR A 59 -7.54 5.75 3.22
N VAL A 60 -7.13 5.02 4.26
CA VAL A 60 -6.87 3.58 4.20
C VAL A 60 -7.92 2.85 5.04
N ASN A 61 -8.55 1.86 4.45
CA ASN A 61 -9.49 0.97 5.13
C ASN A 61 -8.76 -0.19 5.79
N SER A 62 -7.90 -0.86 5.02
CA SER A 62 -7.22 -2.05 5.47
C SER A 62 -5.80 -2.17 4.91
N ILE A 63 -4.94 -2.83 5.69
CA ILE A 63 -3.59 -3.20 5.31
C ILE A 63 -3.37 -4.66 5.71
N SER A 64 -2.99 -5.49 4.76
CA SER A 64 -2.61 -6.90 4.98
C SER A 64 -1.14 -7.10 4.63
N ILE A 65 -0.35 -7.64 5.55
CA ILE A 65 1.10 -7.80 5.37
C ILE A 65 1.52 -9.24 5.70
N SER A 66 2.05 -9.96 4.72
CA SER A 66 2.54 -11.34 4.87
C SER A 66 4.03 -11.50 4.55
N GLY A 67 4.68 -10.42 4.11
CA GLY A 67 6.09 -10.39 3.74
C GLY A 67 7.08 -10.31 4.89
N ILE A 68 8.36 -10.06 4.59
CA ILE A 68 9.46 -9.95 5.57
C ILE A 68 10.06 -8.54 5.50
N ASP A 69 10.46 -7.95 6.63
CA ASP A 69 11.18 -6.67 6.71
C ASP A 69 10.43 -5.52 6.00
N ASN A 70 9.13 -5.38 6.25
CA ASN A 70 8.31 -4.37 5.58
C ASN A 70 7.98 -3.20 6.52
N ILE A 71 8.08 -1.98 6.00
CA ILE A 71 7.73 -0.75 6.70
C ILE A 71 6.53 -0.10 6.00
N VAL A 72 5.52 0.28 6.77
CA VAL A 72 4.38 1.05 6.27
C VAL A 72 4.20 2.32 7.08
N GLU A 73 4.26 3.46 6.40
CA GLU A 73 4.03 4.79 6.96
C GLU A 73 2.63 5.31 6.62
N ILE A 74 1.88 5.70 7.64
CA ILE A 74 0.47 6.09 7.55
C ILE A 74 0.29 7.49 8.17
N PRO A 75 -0.40 8.44 7.51
CA PRO A 75 -0.68 9.73 8.13
C PRO A 75 -1.41 9.60 9.48
N GLU A 76 -1.04 10.44 10.44
CA GLU A 76 -1.67 10.54 11.76
C GLU A 76 -3.20 10.74 11.67
N GLY A 77 -3.91 10.22 12.67
CA GLY A 77 -5.38 10.31 12.76
C GLY A 77 -6.14 9.28 11.93
N GLN A 78 -5.45 8.41 11.19
CA GLN A 78 -6.06 7.25 10.53
C GLN A 78 -6.04 6.02 11.45
N THR A 79 -7.05 5.17 11.30
CA THR A 79 -7.17 3.90 12.04
C THR A 79 -7.57 2.76 11.10
N PRO A 80 -6.73 2.39 10.12
CA PRO A 80 -7.01 1.26 9.25
C PRO A 80 -7.03 -0.04 10.05
N TYR A 81 -7.79 -1.03 9.56
CA TYR A 81 -7.64 -2.39 10.04
C TYR A 81 -6.32 -2.98 9.52
N ILE A 82 -5.44 -3.38 10.43
CA ILE A 82 -4.13 -3.94 10.09
C ILE A 82 -4.11 -5.41 10.48
N ASP A 83 -3.91 -6.27 9.49
CA ASP A 83 -3.67 -7.69 9.67
C ASP A 83 -2.27 -8.02 9.16
N HIS A 84 -1.42 -8.59 10.00
CA HIS A 84 -0.11 -9.00 9.55
C HIS A 84 0.28 -10.38 10.10
N SER A 85 0.79 -11.20 9.19
CA SER A 85 1.48 -12.45 9.49
C SER A 85 2.95 -12.41 9.10
N GLY A 86 3.41 -11.27 8.57
CA GLY A 86 4.79 -11.03 8.17
C GLY A 86 5.78 -10.94 9.33
N ILE A 87 7.06 -11.09 9.00
CA ILE A 87 8.19 -11.06 9.94
C ILE A 87 8.83 -9.67 9.87
N ASP A 88 9.17 -9.10 11.03
CA ASP A 88 9.75 -7.74 11.16
C ASP A 88 8.97 -6.68 10.35
N VAL A 89 7.68 -6.57 10.68
CA VAL A 89 6.80 -5.57 10.09
C VAL A 89 6.72 -4.37 11.01
N GLN A 90 6.95 -3.18 10.45
CA GLN A 90 6.83 -1.92 11.18
C GLN A 90 5.71 -1.07 10.60
N ILE A 91 4.84 -0.59 11.48
CA ILE A 91 3.80 0.38 11.15
C ILE A 91 4.13 1.69 11.87
N ILE A 92 4.26 2.77 11.10
CA ILE A 92 4.63 4.09 11.60
C ILE A 92 3.50 5.06 11.27
N TYR A 93 3.06 5.84 12.26
CA TYR A 93 2.14 6.94 12.06
C TYR A 93 2.90 8.28 12.05
N TYR A 94 2.61 9.19 11.11
CA TYR A 94 3.39 10.42 10.88
C TYR A 94 2.57 11.67 10.46
#